data_AF-A0A3M1FHD8-F1
#
_entry.id   AF-A0A3M1FHD8-F1
#
_cell.length_a   1.000
_cell.length_b   1.000
_cell.length_c   1.000
_cell.angle_alpha   90.00
_cell.angle_beta   90.00
_cell.angle_gamma   90.00
#
_symmetry.space_group_name_H-M   'P 1'
#
loop_
_entity.id
_entity.type
_entity.pdbx_description
1 polymer ?
#
loop_
_entity_poly.entity_id
_entity_poly.type
_entity_poly.pdbx_seq_one_letter_code
_entity_poly.pdbx_strand_id
1 'polypeptide(L)'
;PTDEDVRWARQRWPEITREELERGRALYVRKCAGCHNLHRPDEYPPEAWPDLVAKMQDEAEIGAVEVERIGKYLSTASAHLAAEHSR
;
A
#
# COMPACT_ATOMS: atom_id res chain seq x y z
N PRO A 1 0.14 2.31 9.82
CA PRO A 1 -0.92 1.29 9.84
C PRO A 1 -1.46 1.11 11.27
N THR A 2 -2.77 0.93 11.42
CA THR A 2 -3.50 0.73 12.67
C THR A 2 -4.04 -0.70 12.76
N ASP A 3 -4.69 -1.08 13.86
CA ASP A 3 -5.38 -2.37 13.94
C ASP A 3 -6.57 -2.43 12.99
N GLU A 4 -7.16 -1.28 12.65
CA GLU A 4 -8.23 -1.21 11.63
C GLU A 4 -7.69 -1.53 10.25
N ASP A 5 -6.50 -1.02 9.89
CA ASP A 5 -5.84 -1.39 8.65
C ASP A 5 -5.60 -2.91 8.57
N VAL A 6 -5.19 -3.55 9.67
CA VAL A 6 -5.03 -5.02 9.71
C VAL A 6 -6.36 -5.74 9.47
N ARG A 7 -7.47 -5.26 10.04
CA ARG A 7 -8.80 -5.84 9.79
C ARG A 7 -9.20 -5.74 8.31
N TRP A 8 -8.94 -4.60 7.67
CA TRP A 8 -9.19 -4.43 6.24
C TRP A 8 -8.30 -5.33 5.40
N ALA A 9 -7.00 -5.38 5.70
CA ALA A 9 -6.04 -6.18 4.98
C ALA A 9 -6.37 -7.69 5.06
N ARG A 10 -6.83 -8.18 6.22
CA ARG A 10 -7.19 -9.59 6.42
C ARG A 10 -8.39 -10.07 5.63
N GLN A 11 -9.24 -9.17 5.14
CA GLN A 11 -10.32 -9.55 4.21
C GLN A 11 -9.76 -10.05 2.88
N ARG A 12 -8.57 -9.59 2.48
CA ARG A 12 -7.90 -9.97 1.23
C ARG A 12 -6.68 -10.87 1.43
N TRP A 13 -5.98 -10.72 2.55
CA TRP A 13 -4.78 -11.48 2.92
C TRP A 13 -4.92 -11.98 4.37
N PRO A 14 -5.54 -13.15 4.60
CA PRO A 14 -5.91 -13.61 5.94
C PRO A 14 -4.76 -13.66 6.96
N GLU A 15 -3.54 -13.94 6.49
CA GLU A 15 -2.35 -14.09 7.33
C GLU A 15 -1.58 -12.77 7.55
N ILE A 16 -1.98 -11.66 6.92
CA ILE A 16 -1.23 -10.42 7.01
C ILE A 16 -1.20 -9.87 8.44
N THR A 17 -0.03 -9.40 8.81
CA THR A 17 0.28 -8.83 10.12
C THR A 17 0.44 -7.32 10.06
N ARG A 18 0.30 -6.66 11.21
CA ARG A 18 0.64 -5.25 11.37
C ARG A 18 2.07 -4.95 10.93
N GLU A 19 3.02 -5.81 11.31
CA GLU A 19 4.44 -5.65 10.97
C GLU A 19 4.67 -5.68 9.46
N GLU A 20 3.96 -6.53 8.71
CA GLU A 20 4.04 -6.52 7.24
C GLU A 20 3.50 -5.24 6.63
N LEU A 21 2.37 -4.71 7.12
CA LEU A 21 1.85 -3.42 6.66
C LEU A 21 2.81 -2.26 7.00
N GLU A 22 3.44 -2.29 8.18
CA GLU A 22 4.44 -1.30 8.59
C GLU A 22 5.69 -1.36 7.71
N ARG A 23 6.16 -2.57 7.37
CA ARG A 23 7.25 -2.76 6.40
C ARG A 23 6.88 -2.26 5.01
N GLY A 24 5.66 -2.53 4.54
CA GLY A 24 5.15 -1.99 3.28
C GLY A 24 5.12 -0.46 3.26
N ARG A 25 4.64 0.17 4.35
CA ARG A 25 4.67 1.63 4.50
C ARG A 25 6.10 2.19 4.50
N ALA A 26 7.01 1.56 5.23
CA ALA A 26 8.40 2.01 5.30
C ALA A 26 9.08 1.93 3.93
N LEU A 27 8.85 0.84 3.19
CA LEU A 27 9.31 0.70 1.80
C LEU A 27 8.72 1.79 0.91
N TYR A 28 7.41 2.03 1.00
CA TYR A 28 6.73 3.07 0.21
C TYR A 28 7.35 4.45 0.42
N VAL A 29 7.48 4.89 1.68
CA VAL A 29 8.05 6.20 2.00
C VAL A 29 9.51 6.30 1.55
N ARG A 30 10.31 5.24 1.74
CA ARG A 30 11.73 5.24 1.39
C ARG A 30 11.98 5.22 -0.12
N LYS A 31 11.22 4.42 -0.87
CA LYS A 31 11.46 4.17 -2.29
C LYS A 31 10.74 5.17 -3.19
N CYS A 32 9.54 5.61 -2.82
CA CYS A 32 8.70 6.41 -3.71
C CYS A 32 8.82 7.93 -3.49
N ALA A 33 9.43 8.40 -2.38
CA ALA A 33 9.58 9.83 -2.11
C ALA A 33 10.80 10.48 -2.79
N GLY A 34 11.59 9.70 -3.54
CA GLY A 34 12.86 10.17 -4.14
C GLY A 34 12.69 11.00 -5.40
N CYS A 35 11.63 10.79 -6.17
CA CYS A 35 11.46 11.38 -7.51
C CYS A 35 10.27 12.35 -7.62
N HIS A 36 9.23 12.15 -6.81
CA HIS A 36 8.05 13.01 -6.76
C HIS A 36 7.40 12.93 -5.37
N ASN A 37 6.36 13.73 -5.14
CA ASN A 37 5.55 13.62 -3.94
C ASN A 37 4.89 12.24 -3.86
N LEU A 38 4.76 11.72 -2.65
CA LEU A 38 4.04 10.48 -2.42
C LEU A 38 2.56 10.65 -2.78
N HIS A 39 2.06 9.76 -3.63
CA HIS A 39 0.62 9.63 -3.86
C HIS A 39 -0.09 9.30 -2.55
N ARG A 40 -1.21 9.96 -2.28
CA ARG A 40 -2.04 9.61 -1.13
C ARG A 40 -2.74 8.28 -1.39
N PRO A 41 -2.93 7.42 -0.37
CA PRO A 41 -3.60 6.13 -0.56
C PRO A 41 -5.03 6.24 -1.12
N ASP A 42 -5.73 7.35 -0.90
CA ASP A 42 -7.09 7.61 -1.38
C ASP A 42 -7.18 8.23 -2.78
N GLU A 43 -6.06 8.47 -3.47
CA GLU A 43 -6.06 8.95 -4.86
C GLU A 43 -6.53 7.90 -5.86
N TYR A 44 -6.35 6.62 -5.54
CA TYR A 44 -6.71 5.48 -6.39
C TYR A 44 -7.48 4.42 -5.60
N PRO A 45 -8.38 3.68 -6.25
CA PRO A 45 -9.11 2.60 -5.58
C PRO A 45 -8.16 1.46 -5.16
N PRO A 46 -8.52 0.68 -4.14
CA PRO A 46 -7.65 -0.34 -3.55
C PRO A 46 -7.04 -1.31 -4.57
N GLU A 47 -7.84 -1.74 -5.54
CA GLU A 47 -7.49 -2.70 -6.58
C GLU A 47 -6.51 -2.16 -7.63
N ALA A 48 -6.36 -0.84 -7.77
CA ALA A 48 -5.46 -0.24 -8.76
C ALA A 48 -4.00 -0.20 -8.29
N TRP A 49 -3.77 -0.19 -6.97
CA TRP A 49 -2.44 0.01 -6.41
C TRP A 49 -1.38 -1.02 -6.82
N PRO A 50 -1.65 -2.34 -6.87
CA PRO A 50 -0.65 -3.32 -7.29
C PRO A 50 -0.09 -3.03 -8.69
N ASP A 51 -0.96 -2.70 -9.65
CA ASP A 51 -0.57 -2.41 -11.04
C ASP A 51 0.17 -1.06 -11.14
N LEU A 52 -0.27 -0.05 -10.39
CA LEU A 52 0.41 1.25 -10.36
C LEU A 52 1.83 1.16 -9.79
N VAL A 53 2.02 0.39 -8.72
CA VAL A 53 3.35 0.17 -8.13
C VAL A 53 4.23 -0.67 -9.06
N ALA A 54 3.66 -1.68 -9.74
CA ALA A 54 4.39 -2.48 -10.71
C ALA A 54 4.92 -1.64 -11.90
N LYS A 55 4.18 -0.60 -12.33
CA LYS A 55 4.63 0.33 -13.37
C LYS A 55 5.81 1.22 -12.94
N MET A 56 6.10 1.31 -11.64
CA MET A 56 7.22 2.07 -11.09
C MET A 56 8.41 1.17 -10.76
N GLN A 57 8.36 -0.12 -11.10
CA GLN A 57 9.35 -1.09 -10.65
C GLN A 57 10.78 -0.70 -11.10
N ASP A 58 10.91 -0.34 -12.36
CA ASP A 58 12.20 0.00 -12.97
C ASP A 58 12.66 1.40 -12.54
N GLU A 59 11.76 2.39 -12.52
CA GLU A 59 12.05 3.77 -12.18
C GLU A 59 12.36 3.98 -10.69
N ALA A 60 11.70 3.23 -9.81
CA ALA A 60 11.93 3.29 -8.36
C ALA A 60 12.96 2.27 -7.85
N GLU A 61 13.57 1.49 -8.76
CA GLU A 61 14.53 0.43 -8.46
C GLU A 61 14.04 -0.48 -7.32
N ILE A 62 12.81 -1.01 -7.47
CA ILE A 62 12.18 -1.91 -6.50
C ILE A 62 12.03 -3.32 -7.07
N GLY A 63 12.23 -4.35 -6.24
CA GLY A 63 12.02 -5.74 -6.66
C GLY A 63 10.56 -6.18 -6.54
N ALA A 64 10.22 -7.34 -7.12
CA ALA A 64 8.85 -7.91 -7.06
C ALA A 64 8.29 -8.05 -5.63
N VAL A 65 9.13 -8.43 -4.66
CA VAL A 65 8.73 -8.52 -3.24
C VAL A 65 8.45 -7.14 -2.64
N GLU A 66 9.19 -6.10 -3.04
CA GLU A 66 8.93 -4.73 -2.60
C GLU A 66 7.67 -4.18 -3.23
N VAL A 67 7.44 -4.44 -4.54
CA VAL A 67 6.19 -4.11 -5.25
C VAL A 67 4.99 -4.71 -4.53
N GLU A 68 5.05 -6.00 -4.19
CA GLU A 68 3.97 -6.67 -3.47
C GLU A 68 3.70 -6.03 -2.09
N ARG A 69 4.76 -5.75 -1.32
CA ARG A 69 4.63 -5.17 0.03
C ARG A 69 4.09 -3.74 0.01
N ILE A 70 4.58 -2.92 -0.92
CA ILE A 70 4.11 -1.54 -1.11
C ILE A 70 2.65 -1.57 -1.58
N GLY A 71 2.33 -2.41 -2.57
CA GLY A 71 0.98 -2.59 -3.08
C GLY A 71 -0.01 -3.03 -1.99
N LYS A 72 0.37 -3.99 -1.14
CA LYS A 72 -0.44 -4.43 0.01
C LYS A 72 -0.74 -3.30 0.98
N TYR A 73 0.26 -2.49 1.32
CA TYR A 73 0.07 -1.32 2.18
C TYR A 73 -0.88 -0.29 1.56
N LEU A 74 -0.64 0.11 0.31
CA LEU A 74 -1.44 1.14 -0.36
C LEU A 74 -2.88 0.70 -0.61
N SER A 75 -3.08 -0.55 -1.04
CA SER A 75 -4.42 -1.14 -1.20
C SER A 75 -5.19 -1.14 0.12
N THR A 76 -4.53 -1.53 1.21
CA THR A 76 -5.15 -1.55 2.55
C THR A 76 -5.55 -0.16 3.01
N ALA A 77 -4.62 0.80 2.91
CA ALA A 77 -4.86 2.17 3.34
C ALA A 77 -5.96 2.85 2.50
N SER A 78 -5.96 2.60 1.18
CA SER A 78 -7.04 3.04 0.29
C SER A 78 -8.41 2.48 0.72
N ALA A 79 -8.48 1.18 0.99
CA ALA A 79 -9.74 0.53 1.36
C ALA A 79 -10.30 1.07 2.69
N HIS A 80 -9.41 1.27 3.67
CA HIS A 80 -9.80 1.84 4.95
C HIS A 80 -10.33 3.27 4.79
N LEU A 81 -9.60 4.15 4.09
CA LEU A 81 -10.03 5.55 3.88
C LEU A 81 -11.34 5.63 3.08
N ALA A 82 -11.52 4.80 2.06
CA ALA A 82 -12.75 4.74 1.29
C ALA A 82 -13.96 4.35 2.18
N ALA A 83 -13.75 3.43 3.13
CA ALA A 83 -14.77 3.03 4.08
C ALA A 83 -15.08 4.12 5.11
N GLU A 84 -14.07 4.87 5.57
CA GLU A 84 -14.27 6.01 6.48
C GLU A 84 -15.06 7.15 5.82
N HIS A 85 -14.77 7.48 4.56
CA HIS A 85 -15.51 8.51 3.82
C HIS A 85 -16.95 8.12 3.47
N SER A 86 -17.30 6.84 3.61
CA SER A 86 -18.65 6.32 3.36
C SER A 86 -19.51 6.22 4.62
N ARG A 87 -18.98 6.59 5.79
CA ARG A 87 -19.70 6.65 7.09
C ARG A 87 -20.29 8.04 7.32
#